data_AF-A0A8G0LMN5-F1
#
_entry.id   AF-A0A8G0LMN5-F1
#
_cell.length_a   1.000
_cell.length_b   1.000
_cell.length_c   1.000
_cell.angle_alpha   90.00
_cell.angle_beta   90.00
_cell.angle_gamma   90.00
#
_symmetry.space_group_name_H-M   'P 1'
#
loop_
_entity.id
_entity.type
_entity.pdbx_description
1 polymer ?
#
loop_
_entity_poly.entity_id
_entity_poly.type
_entity_poly.pdbx_seq_one_letter_code
_entity_poly.pdbx_strand_id
1 'polypeptide(L)'
;MMSDAGLVPHEPNIAGLKQEIDADDEGLPNAATAETTLVPLELTIASLDLGKDDEDFADGIACVQAYWEQASQMDADTQEQMRHLIITKQFALNLSARQCISKHRLYRGLIGKDEMNTWPIYLMLKAMYKDLPRSYMRKVRAKGFDVEPEDHTSDYMAAYPDTIRPRIFDTDTRKGREYREMWPRLKNTPTIYRKSRARKDKQSNSKQPNAAATEATAKTKPATIAPQATISSHATTTPSSAQQSDGRGKKRPAADSTIETPTKRSYTREDEFEFDSVLMQMTLPGVPSSASTKVDMVLEVAELKEEMTKMRQQTQMFMKVTVDVVTSMKTEIEDLKEEIKELKKQ
;
A
#
# COMPACT_ATOMS: atom_id res chain seq x y z
N MET A 1 -37.16 -16.75 -50.96
CA MET A 1 -36.06 -17.73 -51.00
C MET A 1 -35.09 -17.32 -49.90
N MET A 2 -35.15 -18.01 -48.75
CA MET A 2 -34.13 -18.96 -48.26
C MET A 2 -32.91 -18.21 -47.67
N SER A 3 -32.48 -18.36 -46.40
CA SER A 3 -32.67 -19.44 -45.44
C SER A 3 -32.55 -18.95 -43.99
N ASP A 4 -33.37 -19.57 -43.16
CA ASP A 4 -33.41 -19.54 -41.70
C ASP A 4 -32.29 -20.44 -41.14
N ALA A 5 -31.51 -19.97 -40.17
CA ALA A 5 -30.42 -20.71 -39.55
C ALA A 5 -30.77 -21.00 -38.08
N GLY A 6 -31.37 -22.17 -37.86
CA GLY A 6 -31.74 -22.66 -36.54
C GLY A 6 -30.52 -22.96 -35.67
N LEU A 7 -30.49 -22.33 -34.50
CA LEU A 7 -29.60 -22.67 -33.39
C LEU A 7 -30.12 -23.92 -32.69
N VAL A 8 -29.34 -25.00 -32.76
CA VAL A 8 -29.59 -26.25 -32.03
C VAL A 8 -29.10 -26.08 -30.58
N PRO A 9 -29.94 -26.31 -29.56
CA PRO A 9 -29.50 -26.37 -28.17
C PRO A 9 -28.84 -27.72 -27.91
N HIS A 10 -27.59 -27.68 -27.45
CA HIS A 10 -26.85 -28.86 -27.04
C HIS A 10 -27.15 -29.14 -25.56
N GLU A 11 -27.99 -30.14 -25.30
CA GLU A 11 -28.19 -30.67 -23.94
C GLU A 11 -26.94 -31.45 -23.49
N PRO A 12 -26.42 -31.20 -22.27
CA PRO A 12 -25.41 -32.06 -21.66
C PRO A 12 -26.09 -33.30 -21.07
N ASN A 13 -25.76 -34.45 -21.65
CA ASN A 13 -26.14 -35.78 -21.21
C ASN A 13 -25.43 -36.12 -19.88
N ILE A 14 -26.12 -35.94 -18.75
CA ILE A 14 -25.66 -36.38 -17.43
C ILE A 14 -26.08 -37.84 -17.27
N ALA A 15 -25.24 -38.76 -17.75
CA ALA A 15 -25.38 -40.18 -17.49
C ALA A 15 -25.17 -40.43 -15.98
N GLY A 16 -26.22 -40.98 -15.37
CA GLY A 16 -26.29 -41.24 -13.94
C GLY A 16 -25.24 -42.23 -13.46
N LEU A 17 -24.41 -41.77 -12.52
CA LEU A 17 -23.72 -42.64 -11.57
C LEU A 17 -24.69 -42.92 -10.42
N LYS A 18 -25.36 -44.08 -10.48
CA LYS A 18 -25.94 -44.70 -9.29
C LYS A 18 -24.77 -45.19 -8.44
N GLN A 19 -24.43 -44.42 -7.42
CA GLN A 19 -23.53 -44.86 -6.37
C GLN A 19 -24.39 -45.58 -5.32
N GLU A 20 -24.28 -46.90 -5.33
CA GLU A 20 -24.83 -47.80 -4.32
C GLU A 20 -24.01 -47.56 -3.04
N ILE A 21 -24.65 -46.94 -2.04
CA ILE A 21 -24.04 -46.67 -0.73
C ILE A 21 -24.47 -47.84 0.15
N ASP A 22 -23.54 -48.78 0.36
CA ASP A 22 -23.68 -49.84 1.33
C ASP A 22 -23.80 -49.24 2.73
N ALA A 23 -24.93 -49.55 3.37
CA ALA A 23 -25.25 -49.16 4.73
C ALA A 23 -24.66 -50.17 5.71
N ASP A 24 -23.34 -50.15 5.90
CA ASP A 24 -22.69 -50.78 7.04
C ASP A 24 -22.16 -49.67 7.97
N ASP A 25 -23.06 -49.31 8.87
CA ASP A 25 -22.91 -48.47 10.06
C ASP A 25 -21.95 -49.13 11.06
N GLU A 26 -20.66 -48.83 10.93
CA GLU A 26 -19.67 -49.08 11.98
C GLU A 26 -19.03 -47.75 12.41
N GLY A 27 -19.74 -47.07 13.31
CA GLY A 27 -19.18 -46.18 14.34
C GLY A 27 -18.03 -45.27 13.89
N LEU A 28 -18.38 -44.18 13.19
CA LEU A 28 -17.43 -43.10 12.92
C LEU A 28 -16.77 -42.67 14.23
N PRO A 29 -15.44 -42.89 14.40
CA PRO A 29 -14.74 -42.37 15.57
C PRO A 29 -14.90 -40.86 15.51
N ASN A 30 -15.33 -40.24 16.62
CA ASN A 30 -15.37 -38.80 16.80
C ASN A 30 -14.06 -38.22 16.26
N ALA A 31 -14.11 -37.72 15.02
CA ALA A 31 -13.01 -37.09 14.36
C ALA A 31 -12.85 -35.77 15.11
N ALA A 32 -12.10 -35.83 16.21
CA ALA A 32 -11.49 -34.68 16.84
C ALA A 32 -10.85 -33.93 15.68
N THR A 33 -11.55 -32.90 15.23
CA THR A 33 -11.12 -32.07 14.12
C THR A 33 -9.86 -31.46 14.66
N ALA A 34 -8.72 -32.04 14.30
CA ALA A 34 -7.43 -31.53 14.71
C ALA A 34 -7.41 -30.13 14.13
N GLU A 35 -7.65 -29.13 14.99
CA GLU A 35 -7.44 -27.72 14.70
C GLU A 35 -6.00 -27.65 14.21
N THR A 36 -5.88 -27.69 12.88
CA THR A 36 -4.59 -27.59 12.23
C THR A 36 -4.22 -26.14 12.42
N THR A 37 -3.50 -25.87 13.50
CA THR A 37 -2.99 -24.53 13.80
C THR A 37 -2.19 -24.09 12.58
N LEU A 38 -2.75 -23.12 11.84
CA LEU A 38 -2.11 -22.59 10.64
C LEU A 38 -0.84 -21.88 11.09
N VAL A 39 0.31 -22.45 10.72
CA VAL A 39 1.61 -21.83 11.01
C VAL A 39 1.77 -20.64 10.04
N PRO A 40 1.94 -19.41 10.55
CA PRO A 40 2.18 -18.25 9.70
C PRO A 40 3.43 -18.45 8.83
N LEU A 41 3.47 -17.88 7.63
CA LEU A 41 4.65 -17.84 6.77
C LEU A 41 5.60 -16.74 7.26
N GLU A 42 6.90 -17.02 7.26
CA GLU A 42 7.86 -16.06 7.77
C GLU A 42 7.98 -14.82 6.87
N LEU A 43 7.87 -13.64 7.47
CA LEU A 43 8.17 -12.35 6.85
C LEU A 43 8.90 -11.47 7.86
N THR A 44 10.11 -11.02 7.53
CA THR A 44 10.89 -10.18 8.43
C THR A 44 11.10 -8.79 7.84
N ILE A 45 11.53 -7.84 8.68
CA ILE A 45 11.91 -6.49 8.22
C ILE A 45 13.04 -6.56 7.19
N ALA A 46 13.96 -7.52 7.32
CA ALA A 46 15.07 -7.71 6.39
C ALA A 46 14.58 -8.08 4.98
N SER A 47 13.42 -8.74 4.86
CA SER A 47 12.80 -9.09 3.59
C SER A 47 12.36 -7.88 2.76
N LEU A 48 12.29 -6.68 3.34
CA LEU A 48 11.92 -5.46 2.61
C LEU A 48 13.03 -4.96 1.68
N ASP A 49 14.29 -5.29 1.96
CA ASP A 49 15.45 -4.75 1.25
C ASP A 49 15.36 -3.22 1.09
N LEU A 50 15.12 -2.54 2.22
CA LEU A 50 15.04 -1.08 2.34
C LEU A 50 16.04 -0.59 3.39
N GLY A 51 16.79 0.45 3.05
CA GLY A 51 17.63 1.20 3.96
C GLY A 51 16.79 2.02 4.94
N LYS A 52 17.35 2.31 6.12
CA LYS A 52 16.67 3.13 7.15
C LYS A 52 16.39 4.57 6.68
N ASP A 53 17.12 5.02 5.67
CA ASP A 53 17.02 6.34 5.08
C ASP A 53 16.09 6.36 3.84
N ASP A 54 15.48 5.23 3.47
CA ASP A 54 14.50 5.20 2.40
C ASP A 54 13.17 5.81 2.85
N GLU A 55 12.52 6.57 1.97
CA GLU A 55 11.24 7.21 2.27
C GLU A 55 10.13 6.21 2.59
N ASP A 56 10.13 5.07 1.90
CA ASP A 56 9.14 4.01 2.02
C ASP A 56 9.42 3.06 3.20
N PHE A 57 10.55 3.20 3.89
CA PHE A 57 10.94 2.29 4.97
C PHE A 57 9.89 2.26 6.09
N ALA A 58 9.38 3.42 6.50
CA ALA A 58 8.39 3.49 7.58
C ALA A 58 7.06 2.83 7.19
N ASP A 59 6.63 2.98 5.94
CA ASP A 59 5.40 2.39 5.44
C ASP A 59 5.54 0.86 5.27
N GLY A 60 6.71 0.41 4.79
CA GLY A 60 7.04 -1.01 4.72
C GLY A 60 7.03 -1.70 6.09
N ILE A 61 7.62 -1.07 7.10
CA ILE A 61 7.56 -1.57 8.49
C ILE A 61 6.12 -1.71 8.96
N ALA A 62 5.27 -0.72 8.70
CA ALA A 62 3.87 -0.77 9.11
C ALA A 62 3.10 -1.90 8.41
N CYS A 63 3.38 -2.16 7.12
CA CYS A 63 2.79 -3.29 6.42
C CYS A 63 3.28 -4.64 6.96
N VAL A 64 4.56 -4.76 7.35
CA VAL A 64 5.09 -5.97 8.01
C VAL A 64 4.42 -6.19 9.37
N GLN A 65 4.22 -5.13 10.15
CA GLN A 65 3.51 -5.23 11.43
C GLN A 65 2.06 -5.68 11.22
N ALA A 66 1.34 -5.08 10.28
CA ALA A 66 -0.02 -5.50 9.95
C ALA A 66 -0.10 -6.95 9.45
N TYR A 67 0.96 -7.45 8.79
CA TYR A 67 1.06 -8.87 8.45
C TYR A 67 1.20 -9.73 9.71
N TRP A 68 2.12 -9.40 10.62
CA TRP A 68 2.30 -10.14 11.88
C TRP A 68 1.06 -10.14 12.77
N GLU A 69 0.32 -9.04 12.78
CA GLU A 69 -0.94 -8.90 13.53
C GLU A 69 -2.02 -9.88 13.05
N GLN A 70 -1.94 -10.39 11.82
CA GLN A 70 -3.03 -11.15 11.19
C GLN A 70 -2.62 -12.50 10.62
N ALA A 71 -1.32 -12.79 10.48
CA ALA A 71 -0.87 -13.95 9.73
C ALA A 71 -1.34 -15.30 10.32
N SER A 72 -1.56 -15.41 11.63
CA SER A 72 -2.13 -16.63 12.24
C SER A 72 -3.59 -16.87 11.90
N GLN A 73 -4.32 -15.85 11.47
CA GLN A 73 -5.74 -15.91 11.10
C GLN A 73 -5.97 -16.02 9.59
N MET A 74 -4.91 -15.99 8.78
CA MET A 74 -4.98 -16.07 7.32
C MET A 74 -4.65 -17.47 6.84
N ASP A 75 -5.32 -17.93 5.79
CA ASP A 75 -4.92 -19.12 5.04
C ASP A 75 -3.59 -18.89 4.29
N ALA A 76 -2.94 -19.98 3.86
CA ALA A 76 -1.62 -19.92 3.25
C ALA A 76 -1.58 -19.08 1.95
N ASP A 77 -2.63 -19.13 1.13
CA ASP A 77 -2.69 -18.39 -0.14
C ASP A 77 -2.83 -16.88 0.13
N THR A 78 -3.67 -16.50 1.10
CA THR A 78 -3.82 -15.13 1.56
C THR A 78 -2.53 -14.59 2.17
N GLN A 79 -1.82 -15.40 2.96
CA GLN A 79 -0.52 -15.04 3.52
C GLN A 79 0.51 -14.79 2.41
N GLU A 80 0.61 -15.69 1.42
CA GLU A 80 1.55 -15.54 0.31
C GLU A 80 1.22 -14.31 -0.55
N GLN A 81 -0.08 -14.04 -0.79
CA GLN A 81 -0.51 -12.81 -1.46
C GLN A 81 -0.04 -11.56 -0.71
N MET A 82 -0.24 -11.49 0.62
CA MET A 82 0.20 -10.34 1.42
C MET A 82 1.72 -10.20 1.42
N ARG A 83 2.45 -11.29 1.60
CA ARG A 83 3.92 -11.31 1.53
C ARG A 83 4.42 -10.81 0.18
N HIS A 84 3.82 -11.28 -0.91
CA HIS A 84 4.17 -10.84 -2.26
C HIS A 84 3.96 -9.33 -2.45
N LEU A 85 2.84 -8.78 -1.99
CA LEU A 85 2.56 -7.33 -2.06
C LEU A 85 3.60 -6.50 -1.27
N ILE A 86 4.02 -7.00 -0.11
CA ILE A 86 5.02 -6.36 0.75
C ILE A 86 6.41 -6.43 0.09
N ILE A 87 6.87 -7.62 -0.29
CA ILE A 87 8.20 -7.84 -0.89
C ILE A 87 8.35 -7.07 -2.21
N THR A 88 7.30 -7.02 -3.03
CA THR A 88 7.30 -6.24 -4.28
C THR A 88 7.04 -4.75 -4.11
N LYS A 89 7.01 -4.26 -2.86
CA LYS A 89 6.89 -2.83 -2.49
C LYS A 89 5.64 -2.16 -3.08
N GLN A 90 4.52 -2.89 -3.19
CA GLN A 90 3.26 -2.35 -3.72
C GLN A 90 2.60 -1.31 -2.80
N PHE A 91 3.09 -1.20 -1.56
CA PHE A 91 2.71 -0.18 -0.58
C PHE A 91 3.37 1.19 -0.82
N ALA A 92 4.40 1.29 -1.67
CA ALA A 92 5.18 2.51 -1.83
C ALA A 92 4.29 3.72 -2.18
N LEU A 93 4.44 4.81 -1.43
CA LEU A 93 3.57 6.00 -1.52
C LEU A 93 4.21 7.08 -2.40
N ASN A 94 3.65 7.30 -3.59
CA ASN A 94 3.95 8.52 -4.35
C ASN A 94 3.33 9.77 -3.71
N LEU A 95 3.81 10.96 -4.07
CA LEU A 95 3.33 12.23 -3.52
C LEU A 95 1.80 12.39 -3.60
N SER A 96 1.20 12.00 -4.72
CA SER A 96 -0.25 12.07 -4.93
C SER A 96 -1.03 11.12 -4.02
N ALA A 97 -0.51 9.92 -3.76
CA ALA A 97 -1.12 8.93 -2.87
C ALA A 97 -1.08 9.38 -1.41
N ARG A 98 -0.01 10.06 -0.99
CA ARG A 98 0.09 10.67 0.33
C ARG A 98 -1.00 11.74 0.56
N GLN A 99 -1.40 12.47 -0.49
CA GLN A 99 -2.50 13.45 -0.44
C GLN A 99 -3.87 12.74 -0.46
N CYS A 100 -4.00 11.72 -1.31
CA CYS A 100 -5.28 11.11 -1.60
C CYS A 100 -5.15 9.61 -1.86
N ILE A 101 -5.78 8.81 -1.00
CA ILE A 101 -5.83 7.35 -1.11
C ILE A 101 -6.34 6.85 -2.46
N SER A 102 -7.22 7.61 -3.13
CA SER A 102 -7.72 7.23 -4.47
C SER A 102 -6.63 7.14 -5.54
N LYS A 103 -5.48 7.79 -5.28
CA LYS A 103 -4.28 7.76 -6.14
C LYS A 103 -3.30 6.65 -5.76
N HIS A 104 -3.53 5.95 -4.64
CA HIS A 104 -2.71 4.83 -4.22
C HIS A 104 -2.79 3.68 -5.22
N ARG A 105 -1.68 3.02 -5.54
CA ARG A 105 -1.64 1.95 -6.56
C ARG A 105 -2.59 0.79 -6.22
N LEU A 106 -2.53 0.30 -4.98
CA LEU A 106 -3.42 -0.77 -4.50
C LEU A 106 -4.90 -0.37 -4.55
N TYR A 107 -5.21 0.90 -4.35
CA TYR A 107 -6.60 1.38 -4.42
C TYR A 107 -7.04 1.56 -5.88
N ARG A 108 -6.21 2.18 -6.73
CA ARG A 108 -6.51 2.56 -8.11
C ARG A 108 -6.65 1.37 -9.03
N GLY A 109 -5.73 0.40 -8.95
CA GLY A 109 -5.66 -0.74 -9.88
C GLY A 109 -6.90 -1.62 -9.88
N LEU A 110 -7.78 -1.43 -8.89
CA LEU A 110 -8.87 -2.32 -8.59
C LEU A 110 -10.24 -1.62 -8.55
N ILE A 111 -10.33 -0.31 -8.82
CA ILE A 111 -11.62 0.41 -8.86
C ILE A 111 -12.53 -0.23 -9.92
N GLY A 112 -13.57 -0.94 -9.47
CA GLY A 112 -14.57 -1.58 -10.33
C GLY A 112 -14.37 -3.08 -10.56
N LYS A 113 -13.34 -3.70 -9.98
CA LYS A 113 -13.15 -5.16 -9.99
C LYS A 113 -13.64 -5.76 -8.68
N ASP A 114 -14.18 -6.97 -8.71
CA ASP A 114 -14.56 -7.66 -7.46
C ASP A 114 -13.31 -8.04 -6.62
N GLU A 115 -12.16 -8.17 -7.27
CA GLU A 115 -10.82 -8.34 -6.67
C GLU A 115 -10.38 -7.17 -5.78
N MET A 116 -11.11 -6.05 -5.76
CA MET A 116 -10.76 -4.82 -5.05
C MET A 116 -10.69 -4.92 -3.53
N ASN A 117 -11.26 -5.98 -2.98
CA ASN A 117 -11.37 -6.17 -1.55
C ASN A 117 -10.85 -7.57 -1.24
N THR A 118 -9.57 -7.82 -1.47
CA THR A 118 -8.91 -8.93 -0.78
C THR A 118 -8.47 -8.44 0.59
N TRP A 119 -8.48 -9.35 1.56
CA TRP A 119 -8.08 -9.05 2.94
C TRP A 119 -6.68 -8.42 3.04
N PRO A 120 -5.64 -8.91 2.32
CA PRO A 120 -4.31 -8.31 2.34
C PRO A 120 -4.27 -6.82 1.95
N ILE A 121 -5.01 -6.45 0.90
CA ILE A 121 -5.03 -5.07 0.41
C ILE A 121 -5.67 -4.15 1.44
N TYR A 122 -6.76 -4.61 2.07
CA TYR A 122 -7.40 -3.89 3.14
C TYR A 122 -6.44 -3.64 4.32
N LEU A 123 -5.77 -4.68 4.81
CA LEU A 123 -4.82 -4.58 5.92
C LEU A 123 -3.68 -3.60 5.60
N MET A 124 -3.10 -3.68 4.41
CA MET A 124 -2.03 -2.76 3.99
C MET A 124 -2.51 -1.30 3.95
N LEU A 125 -3.69 -1.04 3.38
CA LEU A 125 -4.25 0.31 3.36
C LEU A 125 -4.57 0.79 4.78
N LYS A 126 -5.12 -0.06 5.64
CA LYS A 126 -5.39 0.26 7.05
C LYS A 126 -4.10 0.56 7.83
N ALA A 127 -2.98 -0.09 7.50
CA ALA A 127 -1.69 0.16 8.13
C ALA A 127 -1.12 1.55 7.80
N MET A 128 -1.36 2.04 6.57
CA MET A 128 -0.79 3.30 6.09
C MET A 128 -1.68 4.52 6.34
N TYR A 129 -3.00 4.38 6.20
CA TYR A 129 -3.95 5.49 6.28
C TYR A 129 -4.72 5.46 7.60
N LYS A 130 -4.98 6.64 8.18
CA LYS A 130 -5.78 6.79 9.41
C LYS A 130 -7.21 6.37 9.16
N ASP A 131 -7.78 6.88 8.08
CA ASP A 131 -9.14 6.66 7.66
C ASP A 131 -9.18 6.16 6.21
N LEU A 132 -10.06 5.20 5.96
CA LEU A 132 -10.36 4.70 4.63
C LEU A 132 -11.73 5.22 4.16
N PRO A 133 -11.95 5.44 2.85
CA PRO A 133 -13.22 5.95 2.36
C PRO A 133 -14.40 5.07 2.79
N ARG A 134 -15.49 5.68 3.30
CA ARG A 134 -16.70 4.95 3.76
C ARG A 134 -17.27 4.01 2.69
N SER A 135 -17.17 4.38 1.41
CA SER A 135 -17.59 3.54 0.28
C SER A 135 -16.74 2.27 0.15
N TYR A 136 -15.44 2.36 0.40
CA TYR A 136 -14.54 1.20 0.44
C TYR A 136 -14.84 0.31 1.65
N MET A 137 -14.98 0.91 2.83
CA MET A 137 -15.31 0.18 4.07
C MET A 137 -16.65 -0.57 4.02
N ARG A 138 -17.63 -0.06 3.27
CA ARG A 138 -18.88 -0.79 3.01
C ARG A 138 -18.65 -2.07 2.21
N LYS A 139 -17.74 -2.03 1.22
CA LYS A 139 -17.41 -3.21 0.41
C LYS A 139 -16.62 -4.25 1.20
N VAL A 140 -15.67 -3.82 2.02
CA VAL A 140 -14.92 -4.69 2.93
C VAL A 140 -15.89 -5.43 3.86
N ARG A 141 -16.83 -4.71 4.50
CA ARG A 141 -17.88 -5.31 5.34
C ARG A 141 -18.83 -6.23 4.57
N ALA A 142 -19.20 -5.86 3.35
CA ALA A 142 -20.08 -6.70 2.52
C ALA A 142 -19.45 -8.06 2.17
N LYS A 143 -18.11 -8.16 2.20
CA LYS A 143 -17.39 -9.44 2.05
C LYS A 143 -17.24 -10.23 3.35
N GLY A 144 -17.78 -9.74 4.46
CA GLY A 144 -17.69 -10.39 5.77
C GLY A 144 -16.36 -10.18 6.49
N PHE A 145 -15.50 -9.30 6.00
CA PHE A 145 -14.25 -8.97 6.68
C PHE A 145 -14.48 -8.06 7.89
N ASP A 146 -13.72 -8.31 8.95
CA ASP A 146 -13.72 -7.46 10.14
C ASP A 146 -13.06 -6.10 9.85
N VAL A 147 -13.71 -5.03 10.29
CA VAL A 147 -13.18 -3.67 10.17
C VAL A 147 -12.15 -3.40 11.26
N GLU A 148 -12.19 -4.10 12.39
CA GLU A 148 -11.29 -3.92 13.51
C GLU A 148 -10.58 -5.23 13.87
N PRO A 149 -9.75 -5.79 12.95
CA PRO A 149 -8.98 -6.99 13.22
C PRO A 149 -8.25 -6.91 14.56
N GLU A 150 -8.39 -7.96 15.35
CA GLU A 150 -7.70 -8.16 16.62
C GLU A 150 -6.19 -8.32 16.41
N ASP A 151 -5.35 -7.87 17.35
CA ASP A 151 -3.90 -8.00 17.25
C ASP A 151 -3.44 -9.41 17.68
N HIS A 152 -3.07 -10.24 16.70
CA HIS A 152 -2.50 -11.58 16.91
C HIS A 152 -0.97 -11.62 16.78
N THR A 153 -0.27 -10.49 16.97
CA THR A 153 1.20 -10.46 16.88
C THR A 153 1.85 -11.43 17.88
N SER A 154 1.22 -11.72 19.03
CA SER A 154 1.72 -12.73 19.97
C SER A 154 1.87 -14.11 19.33
N ASP A 155 0.91 -14.49 18.50
CA ASP A 155 0.84 -15.82 17.89
C ASP A 155 1.92 -15.97 16.84
N TYR A 156 2.13 -14.93 16.02
CA TYR A 156 3.23 -14.87 15.08
C TYR A 156 4.60 -14.95 15.79
N MET A 157 4.77 -14.20 16.88
CA MET A 157 6.04 -14.17 17.63
C MET A 157 6.31 -15.48 18.37
N ALA A 158 5.27 -16.22 18.77
CA ALA A 158 5.40 -17.56 19.33
C ALA A 158 5.89 -18.57 18.29
N ALA A 159 5.43 -18.45 17.03
CA ALA A 159 5.93 -19.26 15.92
C ALA A 159 7.36 -18.89 15.51
N TYR A 160 7.74 -17.61 15.64
CA TYR A 160 9.05 -17.07 15.23
C TYR A 160 9.71 -16.23 16.34
N PRO A 161 10.27 -16.86 17.38
CA PRO A 161 10.79 -16.15 18.57
C PRO A 161 11.99 -15.24 18.29
N ASP A 162 12.72 -15.49 17.20
CA ASP A 162 13.85 -14.65 16.78
C ASP A 162 13.42 -13.36 16.07
N THR A 163 12.12 -13.16 15.84
CA THR A 163 11.58 -11.96 15.20
C THR A 163 11.78 -10.73 16.10
N ILE A 164 12.58 -9.77 15.62
CA ILE A 164 12.80 -8.51 16.32
C ILE A 164 11.66 -7.54 16.00
N ARG A 165 10.87 -7.19 17.02
CA ARG A 165 9.83 -6.15 16.86
C ARG A 165 10.45 -4.81 16.44
N PRO A 166 9.87 -4.10 15.45
CA PRO A 166 10.28 -2.76 15.11
C PRO A 166 10.26 -1.89 16.35
N ARG A 167 11.34 -1.15 16.57
CA ARG A 167 11.41 -0.19 17.66
C ARG A 167 10.32 0.86 17.44
N ILE A 168 9.49 1.11 18.44
CA ILE A 168 8.55 2.23 18.41
C ILE A 168 9.37 3.50 18.24
N PHE A 169 9.16 4.19 17.13
CA PHE A 169 9.90 5.40 16.83
C PHE A 169 9.18 6.61 17.41
N ASP A 170 9.94 7.43 18.11
CA ASP A 170 9.48 8.72 18.61
C ASP A 170 9.18 9.65 17.41
N THR A 171 7.93 10.08 17.32
CA THR A 171 7.44 10.97 16.26
C THR A 171 7.44 12.44 16.68
N ASP A 172 7.85 12.76 17.91
CA ASP A 172 7.79 14.11 18.48
C ASP A 172 8.97 15.00 18.07
N THR A 173 9.61 14.68 16.94
CA THR A 173 10.58 15.60 16.34
C THR A 173 9.82 16.73 15.65
N ARG A 174 10.43 17.92 15.60
CA ARG A 174 9.86 19.07 14.88
C ARG A 174 9.51 18.72 13.43
N LYS A 175 10.43 18.06 12.70
CA LYS A 175 10.21 17.62 11.32
C LYS A 175 9.11 16.56 11.20
N GLY A 176 9.00 15.66 12.18
CA GLY A 176 7.93 14.66 12.23
C GLY A 176 6.55 15.29 12.41
N ARG A 177 6.45 16.33 13.26
CA ARG A 177 5.23 17.14 13.41
C ARG A 177 4.88 17.89 12.13
N GLU A 178 5.83 18.61 11.53
CA GLU A 178 5.65 19.30 10.24
C GLU A 178 5.18 18.31 9.14
N TYR A 179 5.75 17.10 9.10
CA TYR A 179 5.29 16.06 8.17
C TYR A 179 3.85 15.62 8.46
N ARG A 180 3.49 15.38 9.72
CA ARG A 180 2.13 14.98 10.11
C ARG A 180 1.10 16.06 9.76
N GLU A 181 1.47 17.33 9.88
CA GLU A 181 0.64 18.46 9.49
C GLU A 181 0.44 18.53 7.98
N MET A 182 1.49 18.29 7.18
CA MET A 182 1.38 18.21 5.71
C MET A 182 0.57 17.00 5.24
N TRP A 183 0.63 15.89 5.98
CA TRP A 183 0.07 14.60 5.58
C TRP A 183 -0.88 14.04 6.66
N PRO A 184 -1.98 14.74 6.99
CA PRO A 184 -2.80 14.44 8.16
C PRO A 184 -3.48 13.08 8.08
N ARG A 185 -3.63 12.50 6.88
CA ARG A 185 -4.29 11.22 6.62
C ARG A 185 -3.38 10.00 6.80
N LEU A 186 -2.06 10.17 6.86
CA LEU A 186 -1.13 9.05 7.03
C LEU A 186 -0.95 8.73 8.51
N LYS A 187 -0.93 7.43 8.85
CA LYS A 187 -0.59 6.95 10.20
C LYS A 187 0.90 7.10 10.47
N ASN A 188 1.72 6.81 9.46
CA ASN A 188 3.16 6.73 9.60
C ASN A 188 3.86 8.00 9.14
N THR A 189 4.99 8.28 9.78
CA THR A 189 5.90 9.37 9.42
C THR A 189 7.17 8.72 8.90
N PRO A 190 7.65 9.04 7.68
CA PRO A 190 8.87 8.46 7.14
C PRO A 190 10.06 8.61 8.07
N THR A 191 10.93 7.61 8.10
CA THR A 191 12.10 7.56 8.99
C THR A 191 13.07 8.70 8.75
N ILE A 192 13.15 9.23 7.53
CA ILE A 192 13.96 10.41 7.19
C ILE A 192 13.58 11.67 7.98
N TYR A 193 12.32 11.78 8.43
CA TYR A 193 11.85 12.90 9.26
C TYR A 193 11.98 12.60 10.77
N ARG A 194 12.33 11.36 11.13
CA ARG A 194 12.56 10.91 12.50
C ARG A 194 14.04 11.09 12.84
N LYS A 195 14.36 11.89 13.85
CA LYS A 195 15.73 11.94 14.39
C LYS A 195 15.99 10.63 15.11
N SER A 196 16.97 9.86 14.65
CA SER A 196 17.52 8.80 15.49
C SER A 196 18.15 9.46 16.73
N ARG A 197 17.60 9.21 17.93
CA ARG A 197 18.16 9.71 19.20
C ARG A 197 19.65 9.33 19.37
N ALA A 198 20.11 8.30 18.66
CA ALA A 198 21.45 7.73 18.73
C ALA A 198 22.62 8.67 18.42
N ARG A 199 22.41 9.85 17.81
CA ARG A 199 23.53 10.76 17.48
C ARG A 199 23.80 11.87 18.49
N LYS A 200 22.89 12.18 19.43
CA LYS A 200 23.14 13.28 20.38
C LYS A 200 23.91 12.88 21.64
N ASP A 201 23.90 11.60 22.02
CA ASP A 201 24.57 11.17 23.26
C ASP A 201 26.07 10.91 23.10
N LYS A 202 26.61 10.92 21.87
CA LYS A 202 28.05 10.71 21.61
C LYS A 202 28.87 11.97 21.43
N GLN A 203 28.28 13.17 21.42
CA GLN A 203 29.01 14.40 21.10
C GLN A 203 29.17 15.39 22.26
N SER A 204 28.67 15.08 23.47
CA SER A 204 28.75 15.98 24.63
C SER A 204 29.82 15.65 25.68
N ASN A 205 30.65 14.61 25.51
CA ASN A 205 31.73 14.27 26.47
C ASN A 205 33.16 14.34 25.87
N SER A 206 33.45 15.37 25.09
CA SER A 206 34.83 15.80 24.81
C SER A 206 35.06 17.22 25.35
N LYS A 207 34.99 17.35 26.67
CA LYS A 207 35.70 18.41 27.41
C LYS A 207 36.51 17.72 28.50
N GLN A 208 37.71 17.35 28.08
CA GLN A 208 38.86 17.10 28.93
C GLN A 208 39.12 18.33 29.82
N PRO A 209 39.25 18.19 31.14
CA PRO A 209 40.12 19.04 31.92
C PRO A 209 41.46 18.32 32.08
N ASN A 210 42.49 18.85 31.40
CA ASN A 210 43.86 18.67 31.84
C ASN A 210 44.05 19.42 33.17
N ALA A 211 44.46 18.72 34.24
CA ALA A 211 45.52 19.18 35.14
C ALA A 211 45.84 18.16 36.24
N ALA A 212 47.15 17.92 36.40
CA ALA A 212 47.90 17.51 37.60
C ALA A 212 47.89 16.03 38.08
N ALA A 213 48.95 15.34 37.67
CA ALA A 213 49.85 14.46 38.44
C ALA A 213 49.46 14.05 39.88
N THR A 214 49.61 12.76 40.23
CA THR A 214 50.72 12.28 41.08
C THR A 214 50.89 10.75 40.95
N GLU A 215 52.15 10.38 40.92
CA GLU A 215 52.85 9.10 40.87
C GLU A 215 52.58 8.15 42.06
N ALA A 216 52.44 6.84 41.82
CA ALA A 216 52.93 5.78 42.73
C ALA A 216 52.89 4.37 42.11
N THR A 217 54.09 3.79 42.08
CA THR A 217 54.56 2.43 41.76
C THR A 217 54.00 1.27 42.59
N ALA A 218 53.77 0.11 41.94
CA ALA A 218 54.12 -1.27 42.38
C ALA A 218 53.64 -2.25 41.29
N LYS A 219 54.45 -2.96 40.49
CA LYS A 219 55.55 -3.92 40.72
C LYS A 219 55.10 -5.27 41.33
N THR A 220 54.57 -6.17 40.51
CA THR A 220 54.81 -7.63 40.65
C THR A 220 54.74 -8.35 39.30
N LYS A 221 55.71 -9.23 39.05
CA LYS A 221 55.97 -10.07 37.86
C LYS A 221 55.80 -11.57 38.27
N PRO A 222 56.16 -12.61 37.48
CA PRO A 222 55.24 -13.53 36.80
C PRO A 222 55.45 -15.04 37.14
N ALA A 223 54.62 -15.94 36.57
CA ALA A 223 54.93 -17.35 36.28
C ALA A 223 54.00 -17.82 35.14
N THR A 224 54.45 -18.17 33.92
CA THR A 224 55.29 -19.31 33.46
C THR A 224 54.60 -20.66 33.62
N ILE A 225 54.16 -21.29 32.52
CA ILE A 225 54.63 -22.58 31.93
C ILE A 225 53.72 -22.92 30.72
N ALA A 226 54.34 -23.46 29.66
CA ALA A 226 53.86 -23.71 28.30
C ALA A 226 53.36 -25.19 28.10
N PRO A 227 53.55 -25.86 26.93
CA PRO A 227 53.00 -25.68 25.57
C PRO A 227 52.31 -26.97 25.01
N GLN A 228 51.82 -26.92 23.75
CA GLN A 228 51.63 -27.99 22.71
C GLN A 228 50.22 -27.91 22.06
N ALA A 229 49.98 -28.14 20.77
CA ALA A 229 50.80 -28.57 19.64
C ALA A 229 50.16 -28.12 18.30
N THR A 230 51.03 -28.08 17.30
CA THR A 230 50.91 -27.89 15.85
C THR A 230 50.03 -28.92 15.13
N ILE A 231 49.18 -28.50 14.17
CA ILE A 231 48.93 -29.15 12.85
C ILE A 231 48.41 -28.00 11.92
N SER A 232 49.15 -27.50 10.92
CA SER A 232 49.22 -27.96 9.50
C SER A 232 47.83 -28.30 8.94
N SER A 233 47.30 -27.87 7.80
CA SER A 233 47.72 -27.45 6.46
C SER A 233 46.43 -26.80 5.88
N HIS A 234 46.32 -26.02 4.81
CA HIS A 234 46.73 -26.27 3.44
C HIS A 234 46.21 -25.07 2.62
N ALA A 235 47.02 -24.58 1.68
CA ALA A 235 46.62 -23.61 0.68
C ALA A 235 45.72 -24.26 -0.40
N THR A 236 44.79 -23.50 -0.98
CA THR A 236 44.37 -23.70 -2.38
C THR A 236 43.97 -22.35 -2.97
N THR A 237 44.62 -22.04 -4.08
CA THR A 237 44.54 -20.83 -4.88
C THR A 237 43.75 -21.11 -6.17
N THR A 238 43.07 -20.07 -6.67
CA THR A 238 42.67 -19.78 -8.07
C THR A 238 41.56 -20.60 -8.76
N PRO A 239 40.92 -20.09 -9.86
CA PRO A 239 40.87 -18.70 -10.37
C PRO A 239 39.46 -18.17 -10.70
N SER A 240 39.41 -16.84 -10.82
CA SER A 240 38.33 -16.04 -11.40
C SER A 240 38.26 -16.25 -12.92
N SER A 241 37.09 -16.61 -13.43
CA SER A 241 36.79 -16.67 -14.87
C SER A 241 36.31 -15.31 -15.36
N ALA A 242 37.12 -14.68 -16.20
CA ALA A 242 36.74 -13.53 -17.00
C ALA A 242 35.82 -14.00 -18.16
N GLN A 243 34.55 -13.57 -18.15
CA GLN A 243 33.69 -13.66 -19.34
C GLN A 243 34.00 -12.48 -20.26
N GLN A 244 34.78 -12.77 -21.31
CA GLN A 244 34.69 -12.05 -22.58
C GLN A 244 33.29 -12.25 -23.15
N SER A 245 32.57 -11.16 -23.42
CA SER A 245 31.43 -11.17 -24.32
C SER A 245 31.81 -10.41 -25.59
N ASP A 246 31.97 -11.19 -26.65
CA ASP A 246 32.19 -10.73 -28.00
C ASP A 246 30.98 -9.97 -28.54
N GLY A 247 31.28 -8.94 -29.32
CA GLY A 247 30.31 -8.12 -29.99
C GLY A 247 29.47 -8.88 -31.00
N ARG A 248 28.20 -8.50 -31.09
CA ARG A 248 27.42 -8.71 -32.29
C ARG A 248 26.45 -7.56 -32.50
N GLY A 249 26.86 -6.64 -33.36
CA GLY A 249 25.96 -5.65 -33.94
C GLY A 249 24.86 -6.34 -34.75
N LYS A 250 23.61 -5.96 -34.50
CA LYS A 250 22.50 -6.14 -35.43
C LYS A 250 21.62 -4.89 -35.44
N LYS A 251 21.68 -4.24 -36.61
CA LYS A 251 20.77 -3.28 -37.24
C LYS A 251 19.40 -3.13 -36.54
N ARG A 252 19.11 -1.89 -36.11
CA ARG A 252 17.75 -1.40 -35.90
C ARG A 252 17.06 -1.25 -37.27
N PRO A 253 15.86 -1.80 -37.48
CA PRO A 253 14.99 -1.35 -38.56
C PRO A 253 14.35 0.00 -38.21
N ALA A 254 14.15 0.82 -39.23
CA ALA A 254 13.53 2.13 -39.15
C ALA A 254 12.09 2.01 -38.62
N ALA A 255 11.73 2.88 -37.67
CA ALA A 255 10.35 3.06 -37.25
C ALA A 255 9.69 4.03 -38.23
N ASP A 256 8.74 3.51 -39.01
CA ASP A 256 7.82 4.28 -39.82
C ASP A 256 6.82 4.95 -38.86
N SER A 257 6.91 6.28 -38.76
CA SER A 257 6.11 7.09 -37.84
C SER A 257 4.84 7.54 -38.56
N THR A 258 3.81 6.71 -38.56
CA THR A 258 2.47 7.11 -38.99
C THR A 258 1.85 8.01 -37.91
N ILE A 259 1.81 9.31 -38.19
CA ILE A 259 1.13 10.32 -37.37
C ILE A 259 -0.39 10.12 -37.56
N GLU A 260 -1.04 9.45 -36.62
CA GLU A 260 -2.49 9.48 -36.53
C GLU A 260 -2.95 10.77 -35.85
N THR A 261 -3.85 11.47 -36.54
CA THR A 261 -4.43 12.74 -36.10
C THR A 261 -5.55 12.44 -35.10
N PRO A 262 -5.60 13.07 -33.90
CA PRO A 262 -6.67 12.80 -32.96
C PRO A 262 -7.98 13.44 -33.42
N THR A 263 -8.93 12.59 -33.81
CA THR A 263 -10.32 12.95 -34.10
C THR A 263 -10.97 13.51 -32.84
N LYS A 264 -11.34 14.79 -32.87
CA LYS A 264 -12.11 15.48 -31.84
C LYS A 264 -13.46 14.79 -31.64
N ARG A 265 -13.65 14.13 -30.50
CA ARG A 265 -14.96 13.63 -30.06
C ARG A 265 -15.66 14.74 -29.29
N SER A 266 -16.59 15.44 -29.92
CA SER A 266 -17.51 16.37 -29.26
C SER A 266 -18.47 15.58 -28.38
N TYR A 267 -18.37 15.78 -27.06
CA TYR A 267 -19.32 15.25 -26.09
C TYR A 267 -20.36 16.34 -25.81
N THR A 268 -21.54 16.19 -26.41
CA THR A 268 -22.75 16.95 -26.07
C THR A 268 -23.84 15.95 -25.75
N ARG A 269 -24.11 15.76 -24.44
CA ARG A 269 -25.43 15.40 -23.93
C ARG A 269 -25.43 15.58 -22.41
N GLU A 270 -26.13 16.60 -21.95
CA GLU A 270 -26.55 16.74 -20.56
C GLU A 270 -27.76 15.82 -20.39
N ASP A 271 -27.58 14.64 -19.80
CA ASP A 271 -28.71 13.84 -19.31
C ASP A 271 -28.96 14.28 -17.87
N GLU A 272 -29.98 15.12 -17.70
CA GLU A 272 -30.66 15.39 -16.43
C GLU A 272 -31.15 14.06 -15.86
N PHE A 273 -30.44 13.54 -14.86
CA PHE A 273 -30.94 12.45 -14.01
C PHE A 273 -31.88 13.04 -12.97
N GLU A 274 -33.17 13.12 -13.31
CA GLU A 274 -34.26 13.26 -12.32
C GLU A 274 -34.33 11.97 -11.50
N PHE A 275 -33.93 12.06 -10.23
CA PHE A 275 -34.13 11.00 -9.23
C PHE A 275 -35.54 11.11 -8.66
N ASP A 276 -36.52 10.65 -9.43
CA ASP A 276 -37.88 10.44 -8.90
C ASP A 276 -37.84 9.30 -7.88
N SER A 277 -37.81 9.70 -6.61
CA SER A 277 -37.83 8.81 -5.45
C SER A 277 -39.22 8.21 -5.27
N VAL A 278 -39.51 7.14 -6.00
CA VAL A 278 -40.60 6.23 -5.66
C VAL A 278 -40.15 5.38 -4.47
N LEU A 279 -40.34 5.94 -3.27
CA LEU A 279 -40.18 5.24 -2.01
C LEU A 279 -41.35 4.27 -1.83
N MET A 280 -41.21 3.02 -2.28
CA MET A 280 -42.11 1.94 -1.88
C MET A 280 -41.95 1.71 -0.37
N GLN A 281 -42.89 2.21 0.41
CA GLN A 281 -43.03 1.89 1.83
C GLN A 281 -43.52 0.45 1.95
N MET A 282 -42.61 -0.48 2.24
CA MET A 282 -42.97 -1.77 2.82
C MET A 282 -42.96 -1.65 4.34
N THR A 283 -44.14 -1.49 4.92
CA THR A 283 -44.37 -1.56 6.37
C THR A 283 -44.47 -3.02 6.82
N LEU A 284 -43.41 -3.52 7.46
CA LEU A 284 -43.46 -4.73 8.27
C LEU A 284 -43.88 -4.36 9.71
N PRO A 285 -44.91 -5.00 10.30
CA PRO A 285 -45.32 -4.74 11.67
C PRO A 285 -44.44 -5.54 12.65
N GLY A 286 -43.86 -4.87 13.65
CA GLY A 286 -43.38 -5.54 14.87
C GLY A 286 -41.94 -5.31 15.33
N VAL A 287 -41.34 -4.13 15.13
CA VAL A 287 -40.04 -3.79 15.75
C VAL A 287 -40.18 -2.51 16.60
N PRO A 288 -39.71 -2.51 17.86
CA PRO A 288 -39.81 -1.33 18.73
C PRO A 288 -39.01 -0.14 18.17
N SER A 289 -39.63 1.03 18.32
CA SER A 289 -39.26 2.31 17.71
C SER A 289 -37.99 2.91 18.33
N SER A 290 -36.85 2.79 17.63
CA SER A 290 -35.67 3.63 17.87
C SER A 290 -35.84 4.97 17.13
N ALA A 291 -36.62 5.88 17.72
CA ALA A 291 -36.99 7.16 17.10
C ALA A 291 -35.89 8.25 17.18
N SER A 292 -34.71 7.98 17.75
CA SER A 292 -33.73 9.04 18.08
C SER A 292 -32.60 9.25 17.05
N THR A 293 -32.46 8.42 16.02
CA THR A 293 -31.28 8.46 15.11
C THR A 293 -31.61 8.99 13.70
N LYS A 294 -32.88 9.32 13.40
CA LYS A 294 -33.29 9.77 12.07
C LYS A 294 -33.04 11.26 11.80
N VAL A 295 -32.91 12.08 12.84
CA VAL A 295 -32.73 13.54 12.69
C VAL A 295 -31.29 13.88 12.27
N ASP A 296 -30.28 13.14 12.74
CA ASP A 296 -28.88 13.43 12.42
C ASP A 296 -28.53 13.18 10.94
N MET A 297 -29.13 12.17 10.30
CA MET A 297 -28.85 11.90 8.89
C MET A 297 -29.33 13.01 7.94
N VAL A 298 -30.42 13.72 8.29
CA VAL A 298 -30.94 14.82 7.46
C VAL A 298 -29.99 16.01 7.50
N LEU A 299 -29.42 16.29 8.68
CA LEU A 299 -28.43 17.36 8.85
C LEU A 299 -27.12 17.04 8.10
N GLU A 300 -26.60 15.82 8.24
CA GLU A 300 -25.38 15.40 7.51
C GLU A 300 -25.54 15.49 5.99
N VAL A 301 -26.72 15.14 5.45
CA VAL A 301 -27.00 15.23 4.01
C VAL A 301 -27.09 16.69 3.56
N ALA A 302 -27.63 17.59 4.38
CA ALA A 302 -27.69 19.02 4.07
C ALA A 302 -26.29 19.66 4.06
N GLU A 303 -25.46 19.35 5.05
CA GLU A 303 -24.07 19.84 5.12
C GLU A 303 -23.23 19.33 3.94
N LEU A 304 -23.35 18.04 3.59
CA LEU A 304 -22.65 17.47 2.44
C LEU A 304 -23.10 18.13 1.12
N LYS A 305 -24.39 18.46 0.98
CA LYS A 305 -24.92 19.17 -0.19
C LYS A 305 -24.34 20.58 -0.28
N GLU A 306 -24.23 21.29 0.84
CA GLU A 306 -23.60 22.61 0.90
C GLU A 306 -22.12 22.53 0.51
N GLU A 307 -21.36 21.59 1.07
CA GLU A 307 -19.94 21.39 0.75
C GLU A 307 -19.73 21.08 -0.75
N MET A 308 -20.59 20.23 -1.33
CA MET A 308 -20.58 19.94 -2.77
C MET A 308 -20.83 21.18 -3.62
N THR A 309 -21.72 22.10 -3.20
CA THR A 309 -21.94 23.35 -3.92
C THR A 309 -20.73 24.29 -3.84
N LYS A 310 -20.07 24.38 -2.67
CA LYS A 310 -18.83 25.14 -2.50
C LYS A 310 -17.71 24.61 -3.39
N MET A 311 -17.51 23.29 -3.45
CA MET A 311 -16.54 22.68 -4.36
C MET A 311 -16.83 22.97 -5.83
N ARG A 312 -18.11 22.93 -6.25
CA ARG A 312 -18.51 23.30 -7.62
C ARG A 312 -18.19 24.76 -7.93
N GLN A 313 -18.51 25.68 -7.02
CA GLN A 313 -18.19 27.10 -7.18
C GLN A 313 -16.68 27.35 -7.25
N GLN A 314 -15.89 26.69 -6.40
CA GLN A 314 -14.42 26.79 -6.45
C GLN A 314 -13.87 26.28 -7.79
N THR A 315 -14.40 25.16 -8.28
CA THR A 315 -14.02 24.61 -9.60
C THR A 315 -14.35 25.58 -10.73
N GLN A 316 -15.52 26.21 -10.69
CA GLN A 316 -15.91 27.23 -11.68
C GLN A 316 -14.99 28.46 -11.62
N MET A 317 -14.63 28.93 -10.43
CA MET A 317 -13.67 30.03 -10.27
C MET A 317 -12.30 29.67 -10.87
N PHE A 318 -11.80 28.46 -10.62
CA PHE A 318 -10.53 28.00 -11.18
C PHE A 318 -10.56 27.93 -12.72
N MET A 319 -11.65 27.43 -13.30
CA MET A 319 -11.82 27.41 -14.75
C MET A 319 -11.85 28.83 -15.33
N LYS A 320 -12.53 29.78 -14.68
CA LYS A 320 -12.57 31.18 -15.11
C LYS A 320 -11.17 31.81 -15.13
N VAL A 321 -10.43 31.67 -14.04
CA VAL A 321 -9.04 32.16 -13.96
C VAL A 321 -8.17 31.54 -15.05
N THR A 322 -8.33 30.24 -15.31
CA THR A 322 -7.57 29.55 -16.37
C THR A 322 -7.87 30.12 -17.75
N VAL A 323 -9.15 30.41 -18.05
CA VAL A 323 -9.56 31.04 -19.32
C VAL A 323 -8.97 32.44 -19.44
N ASP A 324 -9.01 33.24 -18.38
CA ASP A 324 -8.45 34.60 -18.36
C ASP A 324 -6.93 34.59 -18.61
N VAL A 325 -6.18 33.70 -17.95
CA VAL A 325 -4.72 33.54 -18.16
C VAL A 325 -4.41 33.11 -19.59
N VAL A 326 -5.11 32.11 -20.11
CA VAL A 326 -4.90 31.64 -21.50
C VAL A 326 -5.19 32.75 -22.51
N THR A 327 -6.20 33.58 -22.24
CA THR A 327 -6.57 34.69 -23.12
C THR A 327 -5.51 35.78 -23.07
N SER A 328 -5.00 36.13 -21.88
CA SER A 328 -3.90 37.09 -21.70
C SER A 328 -2.61 36.63 -22.39
N MET A 329 -2.25 35.36 -22.28
CA MET A 329 -1.08 34.82 -22.96
C MET A 329 -1.24 34.86 -24.48
N LYS A 330 -2.47 34.61 -24.97
CA LYS A 330 -2.75 34.67 -26.41
C LYS A 330 -2.56 36.08 -26.96
N THR A 331 -3.06 37.10 -26.26
CA THR A 331 -2.90 38.50 -26.70
C THR A 331 -1.44 38.92 -26.68
N GLU A 332 -0.67 38.55 -25.64
CA GLU A 332 0.76 38.84 -25.57
C GLU A 332 1.54 38.18 -26.72
N ILE A 333 1.20 36.94 -27.09
CA ILE A 333 1.79 36.25 -28.24
C ILE A 333 1.43 36.95 -29.57
N GLU A 334 0.22 37.50 -29.70
CA GLU A 334 -0.20 38.24 -30.90
C GLU A 334 0.55 39.57 -31.02
N ASP A 335 0.72 40.31 -29.92
CA ASP A 335 1.48 41.55 -29.88
C ASP A 335 2.96 41.32 -30.24
N LEU A 336 3.60 40.30 -29.65
CA LEU A 336 4.99 39.93 -29.98
C LEU A 336 5.16 39.51 -31.45
N LYS A 337 4.14 38.90 -32.07
CA LYS A 337 4.18 38.56 -33.49
C LYS A 337 4.17 39.79 -34.39
N GLU A 338 3.41 40.82 -34.03
CA GLU A 338 3.40 42.07 -34.79
C GLU A 338 4.73 42.83 -34.64
N GLU A 339 5.31 42.89 -33.43
CA GLU A 339 6.63 43.49 -33.20
C GLU A 339 7.73 42.81 -34.04
N ILE A 340 7.74 41.46 -34.08
CA ILE A 340 8.68 40.69 -34.92
C ILE A 340 8.48 41.00 -36.42
N LYS A 341 7.25 41.24 -36.88
CA LYS A 341 7.00 41.61 -38.28
C LYS A 341 7.52 43.01 -38.60
N GLU A 342 7.43 43.95 -37.67
CA GLU A 342 7.98 45.30 -37.85
C GLU A 342 9.50 45.28 -37.90
N LEU A 343 10.15 44.55 -37.00
CA LEU A 343 11.61 44.39 -36.99
C LEU A 343 12.15 43.74 -38.28
N LYS A 344 11.38 42.86 -38.93
CA LYS A 344 11.76 42.25 -40.21
C LYS A 344 11.65 43.19 -41.43
N LYS A 345 10.96 44.33 -41.30
CA LYS A 345 10.82 45.31 -42.38
C LYS A 345 11.96 46.34 -42.40
N GLN A 346 12.66 46.50 -41.27
CA GLN A 346 13.88 47.31 -41.16
C GLN A 346 15.07 46.51 -41.68
#